data_AF-A0A1M3QE35-F1
#
_entry.id   AF-A0A1M3QE35-F1
#
_cell.length_a   1.000
_cell.length_b   1.000
_cell.length_c   1.000
_cell.angle_alpha   90.00
_cell.angle_beta   90.00
_cell.angle_gamma   90.00
#
_symmetry.space_group_name_H-M   'P 1'
#
loop_
_entity.id
_entity.type
_entity.pdbx_description
1 polymer ?
#
loop_
_entity_poly.entity_id
_entity_poly.type
_entity_poly.pdbx_seq_one_letter_code
_entity_poly.pdbx_strand_id
1 'polypeptide(L)'
;MPEMDDRLPEPLRVIALALQSTGRAKRQFPDYRLTRLIGARLELDDTDIAQLAIMFGGSLLQSVRATPRPFDHHLRFVIDHYELEALFRDDGHAPYHHAIRPTGYDFHRDQVIPTGMEQWRADYRSMPDDRQMMAASIIWFYRAGKDNVWLRRVPCTWHAADALACMKHASTLEDWVRLFALYPGW
;
A
#
# COMPACT_ATOMS: atom_id res chain seq x y z
N MET A 1 13.03 24.96 12.16
CA MET A 1 13.69 23.67 11.86
C MET A 1 13.66 23.41 10.36
N PRO A 2 14.66 23.88 9.58
CA PRO A 2 14.65 23.76 8.11
C PRO A 2 15.66 22.77 7.51
N GLU A 3 16.47 22.04 8.30
CA GLU A 3 17.65 21.33 7.76
C GLU A 3 17.49 19.82 7.49
N MET A 4 16.35 19.20 7.81
CA MET A 4 16.15 17.76 7.56
C MET A 4 15.58 17.43 6.17
N ASP A 5 15.08 18.41 5.42
CA ASP A 5 14.19 18.18 4.27
C ASP A 5 14.94 17.81 2.96
N ASP A 6 16.22 18.20 2.83
CA ASP A 6 16.99 17.99 1.58
C ASP A 6 17.80 16.68 1.55
N ARG A 7 17.81 15.91 2.64
CA ARG A 7 18.51 14.61 2.72
C ARG A 7 17.59 13.39 2.60
N LEU A 8 16.28 13.60 2.66
CA LEU A 8 15.32 12.51 2.53
C LEU A 8 15.21 12.08 1.06
N PRO A 9 15.12 10.78 0.77
CA PRO A 9 14.76 10.33 -0.57
C PRO A 9 13.37 10.85 -0.95
N GLU A 10 13.13 11.02 -2.26
CA GLU A 10 11.92 11.62 -2.81
C GLU A 10 10.60 11.04 -2.22
N PRO A 11 10.43 9.71 -2.05
CA PRO A 11 9.24 9.11 -1.42
C PRO A 11 8.97 9.64 0.00
N LEU A 12 10.02 9.77 0.82
CA LEU A 12 9.90 10.22 2.20
C LEU A 12 9.62 11.73 2.29
N ARG A 13 10.16 12.52 1.35
CA ARG A 13 9.81 13.95 1.23
C ARG A 13 8.33 14.15 0.90
N VAL A 14 7.80 13.35 -0.03
CA VAL A 14 6.36 13.36 -0.37
C VAL A 14 5.53 13.05 0.87
N ILE A 15 5.87 11.99 1.62
CA ILE A 15 5.15 11.62 2.85
C ILE A 15 5.26 12.75 3.90
N ALA A 16 6.46 13.23 4.19
CA ALA A 16 6.70 14.26 5.20
C ALA A 16 5.91 15.55 4.90
N LEU A 17 5.91 16.01 3.65
CA LEU A 17 5.14 17.18 3.25
C LEU A 17 3.64 16.92 3.27
N ALA A 18 3.18 15.74 2.84
CA ALA A 18 1.77 15.38 2.87
C ALA A 18 1.21 15.34 4.30
N LEU A 19 2.00 14.86 5.27
CA LEU A 19 1.65 14.85 6.69
C LEU A 19 1.46 16.25 7.27
N GLN A 20 2.20 17.24 6.76
CA GLN A 20 2.13 18.64 7.18
C GLN A 20 1.05 19.43 6.41
N SER A 21 1.00 19.28 5.09
CA SER A 21 0.07 20.00 4.21
C SER A 21 0.00 19.35 2.81
N THR A 22 -1.15 18.77 2.50
CA THR A 22 -1.48 18.23 1.16
C THR A 22 -1.23 19.25 0.05
N GLY A 23 -1.61 20.53 0.27
CA GLY A 23 -1.43 21.60 -0.71
C GLY A 23 0.04 21.93 -0.99
N ARG A 24 0.92 21.88 0.03
CA ARG A 24 2.37 22.07 -0.18
C ARG A 24 2.97 20.90 -0.95
N ALA A 25 2.64 19.67 -0.56
CA ALA A 25 3.10 18.47 -1.24
C ALA A 25 2.73 18.47 -2.73
N LYS A 26 1.47 18.82 -3.06
CA LYS A 26 1.00 18.93 -4.45
C LYS A 26 1.67 20.04 -5.25
N ARG A 27 2.07 21.15 -4.62
CA ARG A 27 2.83 22.20 -5.34
C ARG A 27 4.24 21.75 -5.68
N GLN A 28 4.88 20.99 -4.80
CA GLN A 28 6.24 20.51 -4.99
C GLN A 28 6.32 19.26 -5.87
N PHE A 29 5.30 18.41 -5.81
CA PHE A 29 5.24 17.10 -6.48
C PHE A 29 3.92 16.90 -7.24
N PRO A 30 3.57 17.76 -8.21
CA PRO A 30 2.20 17.88 -8.76
C PRO A 30 1.62 16.62 -9.40
N ASP A 31 2.47 15.77 -9.98
CA ASP A 31 2.06 14.55 -10.68
C ASP A 31 2.41 13.27 -9.90
N TYR A 32 2.74 13.40 -8.61
CA TYR A 32 3.24 12.27 -7.82
C TYR A 32 2.11 11.36 -7.37
N ARG A 33 1.97 10.22 -8.05
CA ARG A 33 0.92 9.23 -7.81
C ARG A 33 1.22 8.31 -6.64
N LEU A 34 0.16 7.83 -5.98
CA LEU A 34 0.27 6.79 -4.96
C LEU A 34 0.97 5.52 -5.48
N THR A 35 0.72 5.15 -6.75
CA THR A 35 1.40 4.03 -7.40
C THR A 35 2.92 4.18 -7.47
N ARG A 36 3.39 5.41 -7.71
CA ARG A 36 4.82 5.73 -7.74
C ARG A 36 5.40 5.65 -6.33
N LEU A 37 4.68 6.15 -5.34
CA LEU A 37 5.09 6.05 -3.93
C LEU A 37 5.34 4.59 -3.55
N ILE A 38 4.40 3.72 -3.89
CA ILE A 38 4.44 2.28 -3.56
C ILE A 38 5.52 1.55 -4.33
N GLY A 39 5.68 1.85 -5.63
CA GLY A 39 6.75 1.28 -6.45
C GLY A 39 8.15 1.63 -5.94
N ALA A 40 8.32 2.83 -5.38
CA ALA A 40 9.60 3.28 -4.83
C ALA A 40 9.98 2.59 -3.51
N ARG A 41 9.10 1.77 -2.91
CA ARG A 41 9.41 1.09 -1.63
C ARG A 41 10.69 0.26 -1.70
N LEU A 42 10.91 -0.48 -2.78
CA LEU A 42 12.07 -1.36 -2.92
C LEU A 42 13.38 -0.59 -3.14
N GLU A 43 13.31 0.72 -3.39
CA GLU A 43 14.47 1.61 -3.50
C GLU A 43 14.89 2.18 -2.13
N LEU A 44 14.02 2.09 -1.12
CA LEU A 44 14.29 2.59 0.24
C LEU A 44 15.02 1.54 1.07
N ASP A 45 16.14 1.95 1.67
CA ASP A 45 16.95 1.09 2.54
C ASP A 45 16.46 1.09 4.00
N ASP A 46 17.13 0.32 4.86
CA ASP A 46 16.77 0.24 6.28
C ASP A 46 16.89 1.59 7.03
N THR A 47 17.79 2.47 6.59
CA THR A 47 17.96 3.83 7.15
C THR A 47 16.76 4.70 6.78
N ASP A 48 16.32 4.64 5.53
CA ASP A 48 15.13 5.33 5.06
C ASP A 48 13.87 4.84 5.79
N ILE A 49 13.73 3.53 5.98
CA ILE A 49 12.60 2.96 6.74
C ILE A 49 12.65 3.36 8.21
N ALA A 50 13.84 3.49 8.81
CA ALA A 50 13.97 4.01 10.17
C ALA A 50 13.55 5.50 10.26
N GLN A 51 13.89 6.32 9.26
CA GLN A 51 13.43 7.71 9.18
C GLN A 51 11.91 7.81 9.01
N LEU A 52 11.33 6.95 8.17
CA LEU A 52 9.88 6.84 8.05
C LEU A 52 9.25 6.50 9.41
N ALA A 53 9.78 5.54 10.15
CA ALA A 53 9.26 5.21 11.48
C ALA A 53 9.30 6.41 12.44
N ILE A 54 10.38 7.21 12.42
CA ILE A 54 10.51 8.43 13.23
C ILE A 54 9.42 9.46 12.88
N MET A 55 9.05 9.62 11.61
CA MET A 55 7.96 10.52 11.19
C MET A 55 6.61 10.14 11.81
N PHE A 56 6.43 8.87 12.17
CA PHE A 56 5.24 8.32 12.81
C PHE A 56 5.48 7.96 14.29
N GLY A 57 6.40 8.65 14.97
CA GLY A 57 6.60 8.53 16.42
C GLY A 57 7.60 7.43 16.86
N GLY A 58 8.37 6.85 15.94
CA GLY A 58 9.50 5.95 16.22
C GLY A 58 9.12 4.52 16.62
N SER A 59 8.01 4.35 17.35
CA SER A 59 7.53 3.03 17.81
C SER A 59 6.70 2.27 16.78
N LEU A 60 6.30 2.92 15.67
CA LEU A 60 5.35 2.37 14.68
C LEU A 60 5.71 0.95 14.21
N LEU A 61 7.00 0.67 14.00
CA LEU A 61 7.49 -0.61 13.49
C LEU A 61 8.05 -1.52 14.58
N GLN A 62 8.18 -1.04 15.82
CA GLN A 62 8.89 -1.75 16.89
C GLN A 62 8.14 -3.01 17.34
N SER A 63 6.81 -2.93 17.45
CA SER A 63 5.96 -4.07 17.85
C SER A 63 5.93 -5.17 16.80
N VAL A 64 5.95 -4.82 15.51
CA VAL A 64 5.79 -5.79 14.41
C VAL A 64 7.11 -6.42 14.01
N ARG A 65 8.25 -5.71 14.13
CA ARG A 65 9.58 -6.25 13.79
C ARG A 65 10.02 -7.45 14.66
N ALA A 66 9.44 -7.59 15.86
CA ALA A 66 9.70 -8.75 16.73
C ALA A 66 8.98 -10.02 16.26
N THR A 67 7.96 -9.89 15.41
CA THR A 67 7.18 -11.02 14.88
C THR A 67 7.94 -11.69 13.73
N PRO A 68 8.03 -13.03 13.70
CA PRO A 68 8.52 -13.75 12.52
C PRO A 68 7.68 -13.37 11.30
N ARG A 69 8.33 -12.99 10.19
CA ARG A 69 7.66 -12.58 8.93
C ARG A 69 6.70 -11.41 9.14
N PRO A 70 7.21 -10.24 9.55
CA PRO A 70 6.40 -9.12 9.99
C PRO A 70 5.43 -8.62 8.90
N PHE A 71 5.83 -8.71 7.62
CA PHE A 71 4.96 -8.33 6.51
C PHE A 71 3.75 -9.25 6.33
N ASP A 72 3.94 -10.57 6.31
CA ASP A 72 2.83 -11.53 6.16
C ASP A 72 1.81 -11.39 7.30
N HIS A 73 2.31 -11.26 8.53
CA HIS A 73 1.45 -11.05 9.69
C HIS A 73 0.63 -9.76 9.56
N HIS A 74 1.27 -8.65 9.22
CA HIS A 74 0.59 -7.36 9.09
C HIS A 74 -0.34 -7.31 7.86
N LEU A 75 0.01 -7.97 6.77
CA LEU A 75 -0.83 -8.12 5.58
C LEU A 75 -2.12 -8.87 5.89
N ARG A 76 -2.04 -9.98 6.62
CA ARG A 76 -3.21 -10.75 7.06
C ARG A 76 -4.09 -9.92 7.99
N PHE A 77 -3.47 -9.20 8.93
CA PHE A 77 -4.18 -8.26 9.77
C PHE A 77 -4.93 -7.20 8.96
N VAL A 78 -4.30 -6.56 7.96
CA VAL A 78 -4.98 -5.57 7.11
C VAL A 78 -6.12 -6.19 6.31
N ILE A 79 -5.93 -7.38 5.75
CA ILE A 79 -6.98 -8.05 4.98
C ILE A 79 -8.22 -8.32 5.85
N ASP A 80 -8.02 -8.83 7.06
CA ASP A 80 -9.10 -9.12 8.02
C ASP A 80 -9.71 -7.82 8.58
N HIS A 81 -8.88 -6.90 9.10
CA HIS A 81 -9.33 -5.69 9.76
C HIS A 81 -10.11 -4.73 8.86
N TYR A 82 -9.78 -4.70 7.56
CA TYR A 82 -10.43 -3.84 6.58
C TYR A 82 -11.43 -4.59 5.67
N GLU A 83 -11.76 -5.85 5.99
CA GLU A 83 -12.76 -6.67 5.29
C GLU A 83 -12.45 -6.82 3.79
N LEU A 84 -11.19 -7.15 3.46
CA LEU A 84 -10.69 -7.25 2.08
C LEU A 84 -10.71 -8.69 1.53
N GLU A 85 -11.32 -9.64 2.23
CA GLU A 85 -11.32 -11.08 1.89
C GLU A 85 -12.09 -11.39 0.59
N ALA A 86 -13.01 -10.52 0.20
CA ALA A 86 -13.65 -10.60 -1.12
C ALA A 86 -12.61 -10.42 -2.25
N LEU A 87 -11.59 -9.58 -2.03
CA LEU A 87 -10.57 -9.24 -3.02
C LEU A 87 -9.34 -10.12 -2.95
N PHE A 88 -9.01 -10.68 -1.78
CA PHE A 88 -7.80 -11.48 -1.54
C PHE A 88 -8.14 -12.78 -0.83
N ARG A 89 -7.52 -13.87 -1.28
CA ARG A 89 -7.70 -15.21 -0.70
C ARG A 89 -6.36 -15.84 -0.39
N ASP A 90 -6.29 -16.56 0.73
CA ASP A 90 -5.21 -17.48 1.02
C ASP A 90 -5.41 -18.79 0.25
N ASP A 91 -4.51 -19.10 -0.66
CA ASP A 91 -4.54 -20.32 -1.47
C ASP A 91 -3.56 -21.41 -0.99
N GLY A 92 -2.90 -21.19 0.15
CA GLY A 92 -2.24 -22.20 0.99
C GLY A 92 -1.05 -22.95 0.39
N HIS A 93 -0.73 -22.78 -0.89
CA HIS A 93 0.29 -23.59 -1.57
C HIS A 93 1.70 -22.95 -1.55
N ALA A 94 1.81 -21.68 -1.17
CA ALA A 94 3.07 -20.96 -1.08
C ALA A 94 3.35 -20.50 0.37
N PRO A 95 4.60 -20.23 0.76
CA PRO A 95 4.91 -19.78 2.11
C PRO A 95 4.51 -18.31 2.32
N TYR A 96 3.98 -18.00 3.51
CA TYR A 96 3.75 -16.63 4.00
C TYR A 96 2.87 -15.78 3.07
N HIS A 97 3.27 -14.54 2.77
CA HIS A 97 2.50 -13.62 1.94
C HIS A 97 2.32 -14.11 0.51
N HIS A 98 3.21 -14.97 0.00
CA HIS A 98 3.06 -15.56 -1.33
C HIS A 98 1.83 -16.49 -1.46
N ALA A 99 1.26 -16.95 -0.34
CA ALA A 99 0.01 -17.70 -0.30
C ALA A 99 -1.23 -16.83 -0.57
N ILE A 100 -1.10 -15.51 -0.39
CA ILE A 100 -2.20 -14.59 -0.58
C ILE A 100 -2.25 -14.20 -2.05
N ARG A 101 -3.41 -14.41 -2.68
CA ARG A 101 -3.62 -14.07 -4.08
C ARG A 101 -4.89 -13.24 -4.26
N PRO A 102 -4.88 -12.25 -5.18
CA PRO A 102 -6.10 -11.58 -5.57
C PRO A 102 -7.11 -12.57 -6.19
N THR A 103 -8.40 -12.41 -5.91
CA THR A 103 -9.46 -13.25 -6.48
C THR A 103 -9.77 -12.83 -7.94
N GLY A 104 -10.64 -13.59 -8.62
CA GLY A 104 -11.02 -13.29 -10.02
C GLY A 104 -10.00 -13.67 -11.09
N TYR A 105 -9.00 -14.48 -10.74
CA TYR A 105 -7.94 -14.96 -11.64
C TYR A 105 -7.68 -16.46 -11.45
N ASP A 106 -7.48 -17.19 -12.55
CA ASP A 106 -7.04 -18.57 -12.56
C ASP A 106 -5.51 -18.59 -12.71
N PHE A 107 -4.81 -18.84 -11.59
CA PHE A 107 -3.35 -18.88 -11.54
C PHE A 107 -2.74 -20.14 -12.18
N HIS A 108 -3.53 -21.19 -12.38
CA HIS A 108 -3.05 -22.38 -13.09
C HIS A 108 -3.06 -22.17 -14.60
N ARG A 109 -4.05 -21.42 -15.10
CA ARG A 109 -4.19 -21.10 -16.53
C ARG A 109 -3.64 -19.75 -16.94
N ASP A 110 -3.19 -18.96 -15.97
CA ASP A 110 -2.75 -17.57 -16.14
C ASP A 110 -3.78 -16.70 -16.87
N GLN A 111 -5.04 -16.76 -16.41
CA GLN A 111 -6.17 -16.11 -17.08
C GLN A 111 -7.16 -15.46 -16.12
N VAL A 112 -7.74 -14.34 -16.56
CA VAL A 112 -8.85 -13.68 -15.87
C VAL A 112 -10.09 -14.58 -15.92
N ILE A 113 -10.73 -14.79 -14.77
CA ILE A 113 -12.06 -15.41 -14.69
C ILE A 113 -13.08 -14.27 -14.87
N PRO A 114 -13.82 -14.18 -16.00
CA PRO A 114 -14.58 -12.97 -16.33
C PRO A 114 -15.59 -12.55 -15.26
N THR A 115 -16.42 -13.48 -14.78
CA THR A 115 -17.40 -13.24 -13.72
C THR A 115 -16.73 -12.92 -12.38
N GLY A 116 -15.65 -13.63 -12.05
CA GLY A 116 -14.89 -13.37 -10.83
C GLY A 116 -14.25 -11.98 -10.82
N MET A 117 -13.74 -11.51 -11.96
CA MET A 117 -13.14 -10.18 -12.11
C MET A 117 -14.20 -9.07 -12.15
N GLU A 118 -15.38 -9.34 -12.72
CA GLU A 118 -16.51 -8.43 -12.62
C GLU A 118 -16.91 -8.22 -11.15
N GLN A 119 -17.06 -9.31 -10.39
CA GLN A 119 -17.34 -9.26 -8.96
C GLN A 119 -16.24 -8.55 -8.18
N TRP A 120 -14.97 -8.90 -8.41
CA TRP A 120 -13.82 -8.23 -7.78
C TRP A 120 -13.88 -6.72 -7.94
N ARG A 121 -14.17 -6.23 -9.15
CA ARG A 121 -14.28 -4.79 -9.42
C ARG A 121 -15.54 -4.16 -8.84
N ALA A 122 -16.63 -4.91 -8.69
CA ALA A 122 -17.83 -4.44 -8.02
C ALA A 122 -17.57 -4.25 -6.52
N ASP A 123 -16.97 -5.26 -5.88
CA ASP A 123 -16.58 -5.24 -4.46
C ASP A 123 -15.57 -4.13 -4.18
N TYR A 124 -14.59 -3.97 -5.07
CA TYR A 124 -13.63 -2.88 -4.95
C TYR A 124 -14.30 -1.49 -5.01
N ARG A 125 -15.25 -1.27 -5.94
CA ARG A 125 -15.91 0.03 -6.08
C ARG A 125 -16.88 0.36 -4.96
N SER A 126 -17.41 -0.64 -4.25
CA SER A 126 -18.32 -0.41 -3.13
C SER A 126 -17.58 -0.01 -1.85
N MET A 127 -16.26 -0.22 -1.78
CA MET A 127 -15.43 0.19 -0.66
C MET A 127 -15.31 1.73 -0.57
N PRO A 128 -15.17 2.27 0.65
CA PRO A 128 -14.77 3.67 0.82
C PRO A 128 -13.34 3.91 0.31
N ASP A 129 -13.03 5.16 -0.02
CA ASP A 129 -11.79 5.56 -0.70
C ASP A 129 -10.51 5.08 0.02
N ASP A 130 -10.46 5.14 1.35
CA ASP A 130 -9.32 4.70 2.14
C ASP A 130 -9.06 3.19 2.02
N ARG A 131 -10.13 2.38 2.01
CA ARG A 131 -10.03 0.93 1.77
C ARG A 131 -9.70 0.60 0.32
N GLN A 132 -10.20 1.38 -0.65
CA GLN A 132 -9.79 1.25 -2.06
C GLN A 132 -8.28 1.51 -2.23
N MET A 133 -7.74 2.52 -1.55
CA MET A 133 -6.31 2.83 -1.54
C MET A 133 -5.49 1.71 -0.88
N MET A 134 -5.98 1.16 0.23
CA MET A 134 -5.36 0.01 0.91
C MET A 134 -5.30 -1.21 -0.03
N ALA A 135 -6.44 -1.61 -0.60
CA ALA A 135 -6.52 -2.75 -1.52
C ALA A 135 -5.68 -2.55 -2.79
N ALA A 136 -5.70 -1.35 -3.39
CA ALA A 136 -4.85 -1.05 -4.53
C ALA A 136 -3.37 -1.14 -4.18
N SER A 137 -2.98 -0.74 -2.97
CA SER A 137 -1.60 -0.85 -2.49
C SER A 137 -1.14 -2.30 -2.43
N ILE A 138 -1.98 -3.19 -1.90
CA ILE A 138 -1.70 -4.63 -1.87
C ILE A 138 -1.57 -5.20 -3.30
N ILE A 139 -2.43 -4.79 -4.24
CA ILE A 139 -2.31 -5.18 -5.66
C ILE A 139 -0.98 -4.70 -6.26
N TRP A 140 -0.56 -3.46 -6.00
CA TRP A 140 0.70 -2.96 -6.54
C TRP A 140 1.93 -3.62 -5.92
N PHE A 141 1.89 -3.97 -4.62
CA PHE A 141 2.91 -4.83 -4.00
C PHE A 141 2.94 -6.20 -4.67
N TYR A 142 1.78 -6.87 -4.76
CA TYR A 142 1.64 -8.18 -5.40
C TYR A 142 2.19 -8.22 -6.83
N ARG A 143 1.96 -7.16 -7.61
CA ARG A 143 2.42 -7.05 -9.00
C ARG A 143 3.88 -6.63 -9.13
N ALA A 144 4.48 -6.07 -8.08
CA ALA A 144 5.79 -5.42 -8.12
C ALA A 144 5.96 -4.48 -9.33
N GLY A 145 4.89 -3.76 -9.72
CA GLY A 145 4.89 -2.97 -10.94
C GLY A 145 3.50 -2.57 -11.44
N LYS A 146 3.41 -2.26 -12.73
CA LYS A 146 2.15 -1.82 -13.36
C LYS A 146 1.12 -2.96 -13.32
N ASP A 147 -0.04 -2.68 -12.74
CA ASP A 147 -1.19 -3.55 -12.86
C ASP A 147 -2.00 -3.27 -14.13
N ASN A 148 -2.30 -4.32 -14.88
CA ASN A 148 -3.19 -4.29 -16.04
C ASN A 148 -4.28 -5.38 -15.96
N VAL A 149 -4.52 -5.94 -14.77
CA VAL A 149 -5.45 -7.04 -14.57
C VAL A 149 -6.61 -6.60 -13.68
N TRP A 150 -6.34 -6.26 -12.42
CA TRP A 150 -7.37 -6.00 -11.41
C TRP A 150 -7.91 -4.56 -11.46
N LEU A 151 -7.02 -3.59 -11.34
CA LEU A 151 -7.30 -2.15 -11.21
C LEU A 151 -7.67 -1.47 -12.54
N ARG A 152 -8.07 -2.23 -13.56
CA ARG A 152 -8.59 -1.66 -14.81
C ARG A 152 -10.02 -1.17 -14.62
N ARG A 153 -10.27 0.08 -15.04
CA ARG A 153 -11.59 0.73 -15.03
C ARG A 153 -12.20 0.84 -13.63
N VAL A 154 -11.36 0.93 -12.60
CA VAL A 154 -11.75 1.27 -11.22
C VAL A 154 -10.91 2.48 -10.76
N PRO A 155 -11.33 3.21 -9.72
CA PRO A 155 -10.52 4.29 -9.16
C PRO A 155 -9.15 3.77 -8.72
N CYS A 156 -8.07 4.31 -9.28
CA CYS A 156 -6.71 3.91 -8.89
C CYS A 156 -5.64 4.98 -9.19
N THR A 157 -6.06 6.22 -9.51
CA THR A 157 -5.20 7.29 -10.02
C THR A 157 -5.09 8.46 -9.05
N TRP A 158 -4.85 8.18 -7.78
CA TRP A 158 -4.74 9.21 -6.76
C TRP A 158 -3.37 9.85 -6.73
N HIS A 159 -3.35 11.16 -6.47
CA HIS A 159 -2.15 11.84 -6.02
C HIS A 159 -1.76 11.30 -4.64
N ALA A 160 -0.48 11.03 -4.41
CA ALA A 160 0.01 10.43 -3.17
C ALA A 160 -0.38 11.26 -1.94
N ALA A 161 -0.20 12.59 -1.99
CA ALA A 161 -0.58 13.47 -0.88
C ALA A 161 -2.09 13.47 -0.56
N ASP A 162 -2.96 13.33 -1.57
CA ASP A 162 -4.41 13.26 -1.35
C ASP A 162 -4.77 11.90 -0.71
N ALA A 163 -4.14 10.82 -1.17
CA ALA A 163 -4.34 9.49 -0.60
C ALA A 163 -3.87 9.39 0.86
N LEU A 164 -2.68 9.91 1.18
CA LEU A 164 -2.16 9.94 2.54
C LEU A 164 -3.06 10.77 3.47
N ALA A 165 -3.60 11.88 2.98
CA ALA A 165 -4.55 12.70 3.75
C ALA A 165 -5.89 11.98 3.96
N CYS A 166 -6.40 11.28 2.94
CA CYS A 166 -7.61 10.46 3.03
C CYS A 166 -7.45 9.35 4.09
N MET A 167 -6.37 8.57 4.01
CA MET A 167 -6.07 7.51 4.99
C MET A 167 -5.80 8.07 6.40
N LYS A 168 -5.21 9.27 6.52
CA LYS A 168 -5.04 9.94 7.82
C LYS A 168 -6.38 10.30 8.44
N HIS A 169 -7.30 10.85 7.66
CA HIS A 169 -8.63 11.22 8.10
C HIS A 169 -9.47 9.98 8.49
N ALA A 170 -9.29 8.87 7.78
CA ALA A 170 -9.95 7.59 8.06
C ALA A 170 -9.26 6.76 9.16
N SER A 171 -8.18 7.25 9.78
CA SER A 171 -7.37 6.52 10.77
C SER A 171 -6.75 5.21 10.27
N THR A 172 -6.53 5.07 8.95
CA THR A 172 -5.96 3.87 8.32
C THR A 172 -4.49 4.03 7.90
N LEU A 173 -3.97 5.26 7.99
CA LEU A 173 -2.64 5.61 7.51
C LEU A 173 -1.52 4.83 8.20
N GLU A 174 -1.58 4.62 9.51
CA GLU A 174 -0.51 3.92 10.24
C GLU A 174 -0.38 2.46 9.80
N ASP A 175 -1.49 1.78 9.56
CA ASP A 175 -1.50 0.40 9.04
C ASP A 175 -0.98 0.34 7.61
N TRP A 176 -1.35 1.32 6.78
CA TRP A 176 -0.82 1.44 5.44
C TRP A 176 0.71 1.69 5.46
N VAL A 177 1.19 2.56 6.34
CA VAL A 177 2.64 2.83 6.49
C VAL A 177 3.37 1.59 6.96
N ARG A 178 2.80 0.80 7.87
CA ARG A 178 3.37 -0.48 8.28
C ARG A 178 3.46 -1.47 7.12
N LEU A 179 2.41 -1.60 6.29
CA LEU A 179 2.47 -2.43 5.08
C LEU A 179 3.61 -1.98 4.17
N PHE A 180 3.63 -0.68 3.86
CA PHE A 180 4.67 -0.07 3.04
C PHE A 180 6.06 -0.36 3.61
N ALA A 181 6.30 -0.02 4.87
CA ALA A 181 7.60 -0.16 5.52
C ALA A 181 8.07 -1.62 5.64
N LEU A 182 7.16 -2.58 5.85
CA LEU A 182 7.52 -3.98 6.04
C LEU A 182 7.65 -4.77 4.73
N TYR A 183 7.17 -4.22 3.61
CA TYR A 183 7.16 -4.90 2.32
C TYR A 183 8.57 -5.37 1.89
N PRO A 184 8.79 -6.70 1.75
CA PRO A 184 10.08 -7.27 1.40
C PRO A 184 10.24 -7.57 -0.09
N GLY A 185 9.21 -7.29 -0.91
CA GLY A 185 9.04 -7.91 -2.22
C GLY A 185 7.97 -9.00 -2.19
N TRP A 186 7.27 -9.18 -3.31
CA TRP A 186 6.29 -10.26 -3.51
C TRP A 186 6.82 -11.33 -4.46
#